data_AF-A0A952R3I3-F1
#
_entry.id   AF-A0A952R3I3-F1
#
_cell.length_a   1.000
_cell.length_b   1.000
_cell.length_c   1.000
_cell.angle_alpha   90.00
_cell.angle_beta   90.00
_cell.angle_gamma   90.00
#
_symmetry.space_group_name_H-M   'P 1'
#
loop_
_entity.id
_entity.type
_entity.pdbx_description
1 polymer ?
#
loop_
_entity_poly.entity_id
_entity_poly.type
_entity_poly.pdbx_seq_one_letter_code
_entity_poly.pdbx_strand_id
1 'polypeptide(L)'
;MKNHQQPVTALPHRPHLLRFLCALFLFGAVAFAQPVEPVQDPEPVEVIDPVGAIADAAVQEWLTRPSMAIDRLSALTPEELCRELPGLVSKPPPPAGTTVHVDDRLEQPSDDPTLRIFTYAAVRPGDQLDVVEVQVRETAGVWQAERVGFRSLNELGGMRAWLQTPAAAWVFIAMTLLIGLALFRAGSLIRRGLAAGMRAVREHRRLVIGTVVGLYVLFGLGALSGSQLPESCDAAILEILDTAITNVGATAAYGSGDVPRAAATTFYQNFVVVTVSVTFTLALLFGIPAYLFAGFSFFVQGVPFGLLGGGGVGEFLMVAVLLLLELTAYFLVVAGGGMLLSTVVRKGLGAYGVGLRKLVSVLSIALVLLLVGAWYEAAVIILGA
;
A
#
# COMPACT_ATOMS: atom_id res chain seq x y z
N MET A 1 -35.07 75.02 -18.77
CA MET A 1 -36.28 74.23 -18.43
C MET A 1 -35.84 72.88 -17.88
N LYS A 2 -36.58 72.39 -16.88
CA LYS A 2 -36.22 71.38 -15.87
C LYS A 2 -35.93 69.96 -16.42
N ASN A 3 -35.07 69.25 -15.68
CA ASN A 3 -35.18 67.86 -15.14
C ASN A 3 -33.89 67.04 -15.34
N HIS A 4 -33.18 66.72 -14.25
CA HIS A 4 -33.20 65.42 -13.54
C HIS A 4 -32.50 64.29 -14.30
N GLN A 5 -31.29 63.89 -13.86
CA GLN A 5 -31.06 62.57 -13.23
C GLN A 5 -29.59 62.38 -12.80
N GLN A 6 -29.44 61.62 -11.72
CA GLN A 6 -28.26 61.39 -10.90
C GLN A 6 -27.17 60.50 -11.57
N PRO A 7 -25.92 60.52 -11.06
CA PRO A 7 -24.80 59.78 -11.61
C PRO A 7 -24.78 58.30 -11.19
N VAL A 8 -24.49 57.42 -12.15
CA VAL A 8 -24.15 56.00 -11.90
C VAL A 8 -22.67 55.90 -11.54
N THR A 9 -22.42 55.37 -10.36
CA THR A 9 -21.12 55.13 -9.74
C THR A 9 -20.30 54.08 -10.48
N ALA A 10 -19.05 54.43 -10.77
CA ALA A 10 -18.02 53.53 -11.25
C ALA A 10 -17.47 52.65 -10.12
N LEU A 11 -17.37 51.34 -10.36
CA LEU A 11 -16.62 50.40 -9.53
C LEU A 11 -15.20 50.24 -10.11
N PRO A 12 -14.13 50.60 -9.37
CA PRO A 12 -12.79 50.21 -9.73
C PRO A 12 -12.39 48.87 -9.11
N HIS A 13 -11.44 48.27 -9.80
CA HIS A 13 -10.89 46.93 -9.66
C HIS A 13 -9.86 46.81 -8.51
N ARG A 14 -9.85 45.61 -7.87
CA ARG A 14 -8.70 44.87 -7.28
C ARG A 14 -8.12 45.41 -5.95
N PRO A 15 -7.25 44.66 -5.22
CA PRO A 15 -7.13 43.21 -4.96
C PRO A 15 -6.72 42.90 -3.49
N HIS A 16 -7.56 42.27 -2.64
CA HIS A 16 -7.18 42.03 -1.23
C HIS A 16 -7.54 40.64 -0.65
N LEU A 17 -7.58 39.58 -1.48
CA LEU A 17 -7.84 38.22 -0.97
C LEU A 17 -6.61 37.31 -0.88
N LEU A 18 -5.40 37.88 -0.94
CA LEU A 18 -4.14 37.13 -0.88
C LEU A 18 -3.19 37.67 0.19
N ARG A 19 -3.70 38.00 1.39
CA ARG A 19 -2.88 38.36 2.58
C ARG A 19 -3.48 37.93 3.93
N PHE A 20 -4.48 37.05 3.97
CA PHE A 20 -5.14 36.63 5.22
C PHE A 20 -4.80 35.20 5.70
N LEU A 21 -3.79 34.55 5.13
CA LEU A 21 -3.35 33.19 5.50
C LEU A 21 -1.89 33.13 6.01
N CYS A 22 -1.44 34.16 6.75
CA CYS A 22 -0.08 34.21 7.30
C CYS A 22 0.03 34.75 8.74
N ALA A 23 -1.04 34.75 9.54
CA ALA A 23 -0.95 35.31 10.91
C ALA A 23 -1.86 34.58 11.92
N LEU A 24 -1.62 33.29 12.14
CA LEU A 24 -2.10 32.61 13.35
C LEU A 24 -1.17 31.46 13.75
N PHE A 25 0.11 31.78 13.87
CA PHE A 25 1.09 31.03 14.64
C PHE A 25 1.82 32.07 15.49
N LEU A 26 1.58 32.05 16.81
CA LEU A 26 2.31 32.71 17.92
C LEU A 26 1.33 33.32 18.93
N PHE A 27 1.06 32.59 20.00
CA PHE A 27 0.69 33.00 21.38
C PHE A 27 0.25 31.70 22.07
N GLY A 28 0.75 31.22 23.20
CA GLY A 28 1.74 31.65 24.16
C GLY A 28 1.53 30.69 25.34
N ALA A 29 2.46 29.76 25.54
CA ALA A 29 2.44 28.85 26.68
C ALA A 29 3.09 29.57 27.87
N VAL A 30 2.28 29.93 28.88
CA VAL A 30 2.75 30.14 30.24
C VAL A 30 1.73 29.47 31.16
N ALA A 31 2.00 28.20 31.46
CA ALA A 31 1.36 27.52 32.58
C ALA A 31 2.27 27.67 33.79
N PHE A 32 1.74 28.25 34.87
CA PHE A 32 2.41 28.31 36.16
C PHE A 32 2.54 26.89 36.72
N ALA A 33 3.76 26.36 36.77
CA ALA A 33 4.07 25.16 37.53
C ALA A 33 4.10 25.52 39.03
N GLN A 34 3.29 24.83 39.83
CA GLN A 34 3.46 24.83 41.28
C GLN A 34 4.52 23.77 41.65
N PRO A 35 5.38 24.02 42.65
CA PRO A 35 6.33 23.02 43.12
C PRO A 35 5.56 21.90 43.84
N VAL A 36 5.60 20.70 43.27
CA VAL A 36 5.17 19.47 43.95
C VAL A 36 6.37 18.95 44.75
N GLU A 37 6.20 18.78 46.06
CA GLU A 37 7.20 18.16 46.92
C GLU A 37 7.50 16.72 46.46
N PRO A 38 8.76 16.25 46.55
CA PRO A 38 9.09 14.89 46.16
C PRO A 38 8.47 13.90 47.14
N VAL A 39 7.48 13.15 46.67
CA VAL A 39 7.05 11.91 47.31
C VAL A 39 8.21 10.93 47.16
N GLN A 40 8.71 10.44 48.29
CA GLN A 40 9.72 9.39 48.33
C GLN A 40 9.06 8.09 47.85
N ASP A 41 9.33 7.70 46.61
CA ASP A 41 8.89 6.42 46.09
C ASP A 41 9.53 5.29 46.91
N PRO A 42 8.76 4.26 47.32
CA PRO A 42 9.36 3.05 47.87
C PRO A 42 10.25 2.41 46.80
N GLU A 43 11.41 1.89 47.22
CA GLU A 43 12.33 1.16 46.34
C GLU A 43 11.57 0.13 45.50
N PRO A 44 11.82 0.04 44.18
CA PRO A 44 11.10 -0.88 43.32
C PRO A 44 11.41 -2.31 43.76
N VAL A 45 10.39 -2.98 44.29
CA VAL A 45 10.36 -4.43 44.30
C VAL A 45 10.37 -4.83 42.82
N GLU A 46 11.45 -5.48 42.39
CA GLU A 46 11.61 -6.04 41.04
C GLU A 46 10.54 -7.14 40.85
N VAL A 47 9.33 -6.72 40.51
CA VAL A 47 8.30 -7.61 39.99
C VAL A 47 8.79 -8.01 38.61
N ILE A 48 9.41 -9.18 38.52
CA ILE A 48 9.79 -9.79 37.25
C ILE A 48 8.49 -9.95 36.45
N ASP A 49 8.24 -9.05 35.50
CA ASP A 49 7.16 -9.19 34.54
C ASP A 49 7.54 -10.36 33.60
N PRO A 50 6.90 -11.53 33.76
CA PRO A 50 7.30 -12.72 33.02
C PRO A 50 7.12 -12.55 31.51
N VAL A 51 6.20 -11.68 31.07
CA VAL A 51 5.99 -11.40 29.64
C VAL A 51 6.99 -10.37 29.12
N GLY A 52 7.33 -9.36 29.93
CA GLY A 52 8.41 -8.43 29.63
C GLY A 52 9.75 -9.15 29.41
N ALA A 53 10.06 -10.15 30.25
CA ALA A 53 11.26 -10.98 30.09
C ALA A 53 11.26 -11.79 28.77
N ILE A 54 10.09 -12.27 28.31
CA ILE A 54 9.95 -12.92 27.00
C ILE A 54 10.27 -11.92 25.88
N ALA A 55 9.81 -10.68 26.01
CA ALA A 55 10.09 -9.64 25.03
C ALA A 55 11.59 -9.30 24.97
N ASP A 56 12.26 -9.16 26.12
CA ASP A 56 13.71 -8.91 26.19
C ASP A 56 14.51 -10.03 25.52
N ALA A 57 14.18 -11.28 25.85
CA ALA A 57 14.82 -12.46 25.27
C ALA A 57 14.63 -12.50 23.75
N ALA A 58 13.44 -12.14 23.25
CA ALA A 58 13.15 -12.07 21.84
C ALA A 58 13.96 -10.98 21.11
N VAL A 59 14.18 -9.82 21.73
CA VAL A 59 15.08 -8.78 21.20
C VAL A 59 16.52 -9.28 21.11
N GLN A 60 17.00 -9.93 22.17
CA GLN A 60 18.37 -10.46 22.19
C GLN A 60 18.59 -11.55 21.15
N GLU A 61 17.64 -12.49 21.02
CA GLU A 61 17.66 -13.51 19.97
C GLU A 61 17.67 -12.86 18.58
N TRP A 62 16.77 -11.89 18.36
CA TRP A 62 16.66 -11.17 17.09
C TRP A 62 17.95 -10.44 16.69
N LEU A 63 18.65 -9.82 17.64
CA LEU A 63 19.93 -9.15 17.40
C LEU A 63 21.04 -10.09 16.95
N THR A 64 20.99 -11.35 17.37
CA THR A 64 21.95 -12.38 16.96
C THR A 64 21.58 -13.08 15.65
N ARG A 65 20.42 -12.77 15.08
CA ARG A 65 19.93 -13.44 13.88
C ARG A 65 20.79 -13.06 12.66
N PRO A 66 21.45 -14.02 11.99
CA PRO A 66 22.28 -13.72 10.84
C PRO A 66 21.43 -13.28 9.66
N SER A 67 21.93 -12.32 8.87
CA SER A 67 21.35 -12.02 7.57
C SER A 67 21.49 -13.24 6.66
N MET A 68 20.39 -13.62 5.99
CA MET A 68 20.43 -14.74 5.07
C MET A 68 20.95 -14.25 3.71
N ALA A 69 22.06 -14.83 3.26
CA ALA A 69 22.61 -14.53 1.95
C ALA A 69 21.80 -15.22 0.83
N ILE A 70 21.76 -14.59 -0.36
CA ILE A 70 20.92 -15.02 -1.48
C ILE A 70 21.32 -16.42 -2.00
N ASP A 71 22.60 -16.75 -1.95
CA ASP A 71 23.14 -18.07 -2.27
C ASP A 71 22.57 -19.15 -1.35
N ARG A 72 22.45 -18.87 -0.05
CA ARG A 72 21.84 -19.79 0.92
C ARG A 72 20.35 -19.98 0.66
N LEU A 73 19.62 -18.90 0.37
CA LEU A 73 18.20 -18.98 -0.01
C LEU A 73 17.99 -19.83 -1.27
N SER A 74 18.88 -19.69 -2.26
CA SER A 74 18.81 -20.45 -3.52
C SER A 74 19.15 -21.94 -3.38
N ALA A 75 19.75 -22.34 -2.26
CA ALA A 75 20.12 -23.72 -1.97
C ALA A 75 19.04 -24.48 -1.17
N LEU A 76 18.03 -23.78 -0.63
CA LEU A 76 16.94 -24.40 0.13
C LEU A 76 15.98 -25.15 -0.80
N THR A 77 15.47 -26.28 -0.32
CA THR A 77 14.30 -26.92 -0.94
C THR A 77 13.06 -26.03 -0.78
N PRO A 78 12.00 -26.18 -1.62
CA PRO A 78 10.76 -25.44 -1.45
C PRO A 78 10.16 -25.56 -0.04
N GLU A 79 10.20 -26.76 0.56
CA GLU A 79 9.69 -27.02 1.91
C GLU A 79 10.51 -26.29 2.98
N GLU A 80 11.84 -26.29 2.87
CA GLU A 80 12.72 -25.57 3.80
C GLU A 80 12.56 -24.06 3.65
N LEU A 81 12.49 -23.56 2.42
CA LEU A 81 12.25 -22.15 2.15
C LEU A 81 10.92 -21.69 2.75
N CYS A 82 9.85 -22.46 2.56
CA CYS A 82 8.55 -22.17 3.15
C CYS A 82 8.58 -22.19 4.68
N ARG A 83 9.41 -23.01 5.31
CA ARG A 83 9.56 -23.01 6.77
C ARG A 83 10.31 -21.78 7.29
N GLU A 84 11.28 -21.27 6.52
CA GLU A 84 12.10 -20.11 6.88
C GLU A 84 11.41 -18.76 6.59
N LEU A 85 10.59 -18.71 5.55
CA LEU A 85 9.92 -17.51 5.03
C LEU A 85 9.14 -16.69 6.09
N PRO A 86 8.32 -17.31 6.96
CA PRO A 86 7.63 -16.61 8.05
C PRO A 86 8.59 -15.81 8.91
N GLY A 87 9.64 -16.48 9.40
CA GLY A 87 10.64 -15.88 10.28
C GLY A 87 11.44 -14.76 9.61
N LEU A 88 11.57 -14.75 8.28
CA LEU A 88 12.18 -13.65 7.54
C LEU A 88 11.27 -12.41 7.44
N VAL A 89 9.96 -12.57 7.63
CA VAL A 89 8.98 -11.48 7.51
C VAL A 89 8.52 -10.99 8.88
N SER A 90 8.20 -11.87 9.82
CA SER A 90 7.79 -11.52 11.19
C SER A 90 8.96 -11.13 12.11
N LYS A 91 10.16 -11.65 11.83
CA LYS A 91 11.39 -11.37 12.60
C LYS A 91 12.57 -11.10 11.64
N PRO A 92 12.48 -10.09 10.76
CA PRO A 92 13.48 -9.83 9.73
C PRO A 92 14.84 -9.56 10.37
N PRO A 93 15.95 -10.15 9.90
CA PRO A 93 17.26 -9.96 10.55
C PRO A 93 17.63 -8.47 10.59
N PRO A 94 18.14 -7.96 11.73
CA PRO A 94 18.50 -6.57 11.86
C PRO A 94 19.70 -6.22 10.97
N PRO A 95 19.81 -4.97 10.50
CA PRO A 95 21.03 -4.47 9.88
C PRO A 95 22.24 -4.69 10.78
N ALA A 96 23.35 -5.16 10.22
CA ALA A 96 24.58 -5.42 10.97
C ALA A 96 25.07 -4.15 11.67
N GLY A 97 25.29 -4.22 12.99
CA GLY A 97 25.65 -3.07 13.82
C GLY A 97 24.46 -2.37 14.48
N THR A 98 23.24 -2.92 14.40
CA THR A 98 22.10 -2.45 15.20
C THR A 98 22.34 -2.73 16.68
N THR A 99 22.09 -1.74 17.54
CA THR A 99 22.10 -1.88 19.01
C THR A 99 20.73 -1.52 19.57
N VAL A 100 20.30 -2.22 20.63
CA VAL A 100 19.03 -1.96 21.31
C VAL A 100 19.29 -1.79 22.80
N HIS A 101 18.70 -0.76 23.39
CA HIS A 101 18.72 -0.52 24.82
C HIS A 101 17.56 -1.29 25.46
N VAL A 102 17.83 -2.54 25.85
CA VAL A 102 16.80 -3.43 26.44
C VAL A 102 16.27 -2.88 27.77
N ASP A 103 17.10 -2.12 28.49
CA ASP A 103 16.75 -1.48 29.76
C ASP A 103 15.70 -0.36 29.60
N ASP A 104 15.55 0.21 28.39
CA ASP A 104 14.59 1.27 28.08
C ASP A 104 13.21 0.71 27.66
N ARG A 105 12.86 -0.49 28.11
CA ARG A 105 11.60 -1.15 27.76
C ARG A 105 10.39 -0.33 28.20
N LEU A 106 9.52 -0.01 27.26
CA LEU A 106 8.22 0.61 27.51
C LEU A 106 7.10 -0.28 26.96
N GLU A 107 6.13 -0.61 27.81
CA GLU A 107 4.90 -1.26 27.37
C GLU A 107 3.98 -0.22 26.72
N GLN A 108 3.45 -0.57 25.55
CA GLN A 108 2.48 0.24 24.81
C GLN A 108 1.06 -0.27 25.06
N PRO A 109 0.05 0.62 25.06
CA PRO A 109 -1.34 0.20 25.18
C PRO A 109 -1.74 -0.72 24.02
N SER A 110 -2.50 -1.76 24.35
CA SER A 110 -3.11 -2.70 23.40
C SER A 110 -4.59 -2.84 23.74
N ASP A 111 -5.45 -2.80 22.73
CA ASP A 111 -6.90 -3.03 22.88
C ASP A 111 -7.25 -4.53 22.94
N ASP A 112 -6.27 -5.40 22.64
CA ASP A 112 -6.41 -6.86 22.65
C ASP A 112 -5.82 -7.42 23.97
N PRO A 113 -6.63 -8.08 24.82
CA PRO A 113 -6.17 -8.61 26.10
C PRO A 113 -5.16 -9.76 25.97
N THR A 114 -5.09 -10.39 24.80
CA THR A 114 -4.14 -11.48 24.51
C THR A 114 -2.84 -10.98 23.88
N LEU A 115 -2.68 -9.66 23.71
CA LEU A 115 -1.55 -9.05 23.05
C LEU A 115 -0.91 -7.99 23.96
N ARG A 116 0.39 -8.16 24.22
CA ARG A 116 1.21 -7.15 24.89
C ARG A 116 2.29 -6.64 23.94
N ILE A 117 2.43 -5.32 23.86
CA ILE A 117 3.34 -4.65 22.92
C ILE A 117 4.43 -3.96 23.74
N PHE A 118 5.68 -4.29 23.47
CA PHE A 118 6.84 -3.68 24.12
C PHE A 118 7.67 -2.93 23.11
N THR A 119 8.23 -1.79 23.52
CA THR A 119 9.08 -0.94 22.69
C THR A 119 10.41 -0.68 23.36
N TYR A 120 11.46 -0.59 22.55
CA TYR A 120 12.84 -0.40 22.99
C TYR A 120 13.51 0.65 22.12
N ALA A 121 14.32 1.52 22.73
CA ALA A 121 15.16 2.43 21.97
C ALA A 121 16.23 1.65 21.22
N ALA A 122 16.42 1.96 19.94
CA ALA A 122 17.39 1.29 19.08
C ALA A 122 18.22 2.30 18.28
N VAL A 123 19.44 1.91 17.95
CA VAL A 123 20.33 2.66 17.07
C VAL A 123 20.72 1.76 15.92
N ARG A 124 20.40 2.19 14.70
CA ARG A 124 20.81 1.55 13.46
C ARG A 124 22.18 2.06 13.00
N PRO A 125 22.86 1.33 12.09
CA PRO A 125 24.12 1.78 11.52
C PRO A 125 24.05 3.21 10.96
N GLY A 126 25.06 4.02 11.26
CA GLY A 126 25.07 5.44 10.92
C GLY A 126 24.36 6.35 11.92
N ASP A 127 24.29 5.93 13.19
CA ASP A 127 23.70 6.68 14.33
C ASP A 127 22.22 7.06 14.13
N GLN A 128 21.49 6.22 13.38
CA GLN A 128 20.08 6.45 13.13
C GLN A 128 19.25 5.90 14.29
N LEU A 129 18.64 6.79 15.06
CA LEU A 129 17.70 6.41 16.13
C LEU A 129 16.43 5.78 15.55
N ASP A 130 15.97 4.70 16.16
CA ASP A 130 14.74 3.99 15.83
C ASP A 130 14.13 3.37 17.08
N VAL A 131 12.95 2.76 16.93
CA VAL A 131 12.27 2.03 17.99
C VAL A 131 12.10 0.59 17.53
N VAL A 132 12.53 -0.36 18.34
CA VAL A 132 12.20 -1.78 18.15
C VAL A 132 10.90 -2.06 18.89
N GLU A 133 9.99 -2.75 18.23
CA GLU A 133 8.73 -3.23 18.78
C GLU A 133 8.75 -4.76 18.86
N VAL A 134 8.28 -5.28 19.98
CA VAL A 134 8.04 -6.70 20.21
C VAL A 134 6.58 -6.90 20.55
N GLN A 135 5.92 -7.76 19.78
CA GLN A 135 4.55 -8.18 20.06
C GLN A 135 4.60 -9.57 20.68
N VAL A 136 4.09 -9.68 21.91
CA VAL A 136 3.99 -10.94 22.65
C VAL A 136 2.53 -11.30 22.76
N ARG A 137 2.15 -12.44 22.18
CA ARG A 137 0.77 -12.91 22.15
C ARG A 137 0.60 -14.14 23.02
N GLU A 138 -0.52 -14.21 23.72
CA GLU A 138 -0.96 -15.40 24.43
C GLU A 138 -1.66 -16.35 23.45
N THR A 139 -1.09 -17.54 23.26
CA THR A 139 -1.70 -18.61 22.47
C THR A 139 -1.88 -19.84 23.37
N ALA A 140 -3.12 -20.30 23.53
CA ALA A 140 -3.46 -21.46 24.37
C ALA A 140 -2.91 -21.38 25.81
N GLY A 141 -2.91 -20.18 26.40
CA GLY A 141 -2.42 -19.95 27.78
C GLY A 141 -0.91 -19.79 27.91
N VAL A 142 -0.18 -19.69 26.79
CA VAL A 142 1.28 -19.49 26.76
C VAL A 142 1.61 -18.21 26.00
N TRP A 143 2.35 -17.31 26.65
CA TRP A 143 2.89 -16.09 26.03
C TRP A 143 4.09 -16.41 25.16
N GLN A 144 4.09 -15.94 23.91
CA GLN A 144 5.18 -16.14 22.97
C GLN A 144 5.42 -14.87 22.14
N ALA A 145 6.68 -14.57 21.86
CA ALA A 145 7.03 -13.47 20.98
C ALA A 145 6.67 -13.83 19.53
N GLU A 146 5.61 -13.21 19.02
CA GLU A 146 5.09 -13.40 17.68
C GLU A 146 5.92 -12.59 16.67
N ARG A 147 6.20 -11.33 17.00
CA ARG A 147 6.87 -10.39 16.10
C ARG A 147 7.96 -9.60 16.82
N VAL A 148 9.08 -9.39 16.13
CA VAL A 148 10.19 -8.53 16.59
C VAL A 148 10.74 -7.75 15.39
N GLY A 149 10.81 -6.44 15.49
CA GLY A 149 11.38 -5.61 14.43
C GLY A 149 11.25 -4.12 14.70
N PHE A 150 11.62 -3.28 13.73
CA PHE A 150 11.48 -1.83 13.89
C PHE A 150 9.99 -1.40 13.83
N ARG A 151 9.56 -0.60 14.81
CA ARG A 151 8.19 -0.04 14.92
C ARG A 151 7.77 0.75 13.69
N SER A 152 8.71 1.43 13.05
CA SER A 152 8.48 2.17 11.79
C SER A 152 7.98 1.28 10.64
N LEU A 153 8.14 -0.04 10.74
CA LEU A 153 7.62 -1.02 9.80
C LEU A 153 6.18 -1.47 10.14
N ASN A 154 5.67 -1.13 11.32
CA ASN A 154 4.38 -1.59 11.84
C ASN A 154 3.33 -0.47 11.89
N GLU A 155 3.74 0.80 11.97
CA GLU A 155 2.81 1.92 11.94
C GLU A 155 2.53 2.40 10.51
N LEU A 156 1.25 2.62 10.19
CA LEU A 156 0.87 3.29 8.95
C LEU A 156 1.32 4.75 9.01
N GLY A 157 2.39 5.07 8.27
CA GLY A 157 2.88 6.44 8.12
C GLY A 157 2.22 7.20 6.96
N GLY A 158 2.26 8.54 7.05
CA GLY A 158 1.96 9.45 5.94
C GLY A 158 0.60 9.24 5.28
N MET A 159 0.60 9.00 3.97
CA MET A 159 -0.63 8.87 3.18
C MET A 159 -1.47 7.66 3.60
N ARG A 160 -0.84 6.55 4.00
CA ARG A 160 -1.56 5.34 4.43
C ARG A 160 -2.31 5.57 5.73
N ALA A 161 -1.71 6.30 6.68
CA ALA A 161 -2.38 6.73 7.91
C ALA A 161 -3.58 7.64 7.58
N TRP A 162 -3.37 8.62 6.70
CA TRP A 162 -4.42 9.56 6.30
C TRP A 162 -5.62 8.86 5.66
N LEU A 163 -5.39 7.84 4.83
CA LEU A 163 -6.45 7.04 4.20
C LEU A 163 -7.35 6.31 5.22
N GLN A 164 -6.86 6.08 6.44
CA GLN A 164 -7.66 5.49 7.51
C GLN A 164 -8.65 6.48 8.15
N THR A 165 -8.61 7.76 7.79
CA THR A 165 -9.46 8.80 8.39
C THR A 165 -10.80 8.95 7.66
N PRO A 166 -11.88 9.39 8.34
CA PRO A 166 -13.16 9.71 7.69
C PRO A 166 -13.04 10.82 6.64
N ALA A 167 -12.10 11.75 6.81
CA ALA A 167 -11.85 12.81 5.85
C ALA A 167 -11.39 12.25 4.49
N ALA A 168 -10.53 11.23 4.49
CA ALA A 168 -10.08 10.57 3.28
C ALA A 168 -11.21 9.87 2.54
N ALA A 169 -12.11 9.19 3.27
CA ALA A 169 -13.32 8.59 2.71
C ALA A 169 -14.21 9.65 1.99
N TRP A 170 -14.45 10.79 2.62
CA TRP A 170 -15.23 11.88 1.99
C TRP A 170 -14.55 12.47 0.75
N VAL A 171 -13.22 12.65 0.80
CA VAL A 171 -12.45 13.09 -0.37
C VAL A 171 -12.54 12.07 -1.50
N PHE A 172 -12.46 10.78 -1.18
CA PHE A 172 -12.57 9.70 -2.16
C PHE A 172 -13.96 9.62 -2.79
N ILE A 173 -15.03 9.78 -2.01
CA ILE A 173 -16.41 9.90 -2.51
C ILE A 173 -16.53 11.10 -3.46
N ALA A 174 -16.06 12.28 -3.04
CA ALA A 174 -16.11 13.48 -3.87
C ALA A 174 -15.34 13.30 -5.18
N MET A 175 -14.13 12.72 -5.12
CA MET A 175 -13.34 12.39 -6.30
C MET A 175 -14.07 11.41 -7.22
N THR A 176 -14.67 10.35 -6.68
CA THR A 176 -15.45 9.36 -7.44
C THR A 176 -16.63 10.03 -8.16
N LEU A 177 -17.38 10.88 -7.46
CA LEU A 177 -18.50 11.62 -8.05
C LEU A 177 -18.05 12.59 -9.15
N LEU A 178 -16.92 13.28 -8.95
CA LEU A 178 -16.34 14.17 -9.97
C LEU A 178 -15.87 13.40 -11.21
N ILE A 179 -15.24 12.24 -11.04
CA ILE A 179 -14.85 11.36 -12.14
C ILE A 179 -16.11 10.84 -12.85
N GLY A 180 -17.12 10.38 -12.12
CA GLY A 180 -18.41 9.97 -12.67
C GLY A 180 -19.05 11.08 -13.51
N LEU A 181 -19.19 12.29 -12.95
CA LEU A 181 -19.70 13.44 -13.66
C LEU A 181 -18.87 13.79 -14.91
N ALA A 182 -17.54 13.70 -14.82
CA ALA A 182 -16.65 13.91 -15.95
C ALA A 182 -16.87 12.86 -17.06
N LEU A 183 -17.20 11.61 -16.73
CA LEU A 183 -17.52 10.59 -17.73
C LEU A 183 -18.79 10.94 -18.54
N PHE A 184 -19.80 11.52 -17.88
CA PHE A 184 -21.04 11.95 -18.54
C PHE A 184 -20.88 13.25 -19.34
N ARG A 185 -19.99 14.15 -18.92
CA ARG A 185 -19.80 15.45 -19.61
C ARG A 185 -18.98 15.31 -20.88
N ALA A 186 -19.58 15.65 -22.03
CA ALA A 186 -18.89 15.72 -23.31
C ALA A 186 -17.68 16.68 -23.23
N GLY A 187 -16.53 16.25 -23.77
CA GLY A 187 -15.30 17.06 -23.80
C GLY A 187 -14.46 17.06 -22.51
N SER A 188 -14.89 16.37 -21.44
CA SER A 188 -14.08 16.25 -20.21
C SER A 188 -12.68 15.65 -20.49
N LEU A 189 -11.73 15.93 -19.61
CA LEU A 189 -10.37 15.38 -19.72
C LEU A 189 -10.37 13.85 -19.61
N ILE A 190 -11.16 13.28 -18.70
CA ILE A 190 -11.28 11.82 -18.53
C ILE A 190 -11.83 11.16 -19.80
N ARG A 191 -12.94 11.68 -20.36
CA ARG A 191 -13.53 11.12 -21.58
C ARG A 191 -12.60 11.25 -22.78
N ARG A 192 -11.87 12.36 -22.90
CA ARG A 192 -10.83 12.54 -23.94
C ARG A 192 -9.66 11.57 -23.75
N GLY A 193 -9.22 11.39 -22.51
CA GLY A 193 -8.18 10.42 -22.14
C GLY A 193 -8.57 9.00 -22.49
N LEU A 194 -9.78 8.56 -22.09
CA LEU A 194 -10.35 7.26 -22.46
C LEU A 194 -10.42 7.08 -23.98
N ALA A 195 -10.95 8.06 -24.71
CA ALA A 195 -11.05 7.99 -26.17
C ALA A 195 -9.66 7.95 -26.83
N ALA A 196 -8.65 8.63 -26.27
CA ALA A 196 -7.27 8.55 -26.73
C ALA A 196 -6.65 7.19 -26.42
N GLY A 197 -6.85 6.65 -25.22
CA GLY A 197 -6.38 5.33 -24.80
C GLY A 197 -6.97 4.23 -25.68
N MET A 198 -8.29 4.25 -25.90
CA MET A 198 -8.97 3.29 -26.76
C MET A 198 -8.55 3.39 -28.23
N ARG A 199 -8.15 4.59 -28.70
CA ARG A 199 -7.54 4.74 -30.03
C ARG A 199 -6.14 4.13 -30.07
N ALA A 200 -5.31 4.39 -29.06
CA ALA A 200 -3.96 3.82 -28.96
C ALA A 200 -4.01 2.29 -28.92
N VAL A 201 -4.92 1.72 -28.11
CA VAL A 201 -5.16 0.27 -28.04
C VAL A 201 -5.55 -0.30 -29.40
N ARG A 202 -6.45 0.36 -30.14
CA ARG A 202 -6.86 -0.08 -31.48
C ARG A 202 -5.73 0.00 -32.50
N GLU A 203 -4.91 1.05 -32.46
CA GLU A 203 -3.75 1.21 -33.35
C GLU A 203 -2.72 0.09 -33.13
N HIS A 204 -2.56 -0.35 -31.88
CA HIS A 204 -1.59 -1.38 -31.48
C HIS A 204 -2.25 -2.70 -31.06
N ARG A 205 -3.44 -3.01 -31.61
CA ARG A 205 -4.30 -4.12 -31.12
C ARG A 205 -3.59 -5.45 -30.90
N ARG A 206 -2.69 -5.82 -31.82
CA ARG A 206 -1.98 -7.11 -31.76
C ARG A 206 -1.01 -7.14 -30.58
N LEU A 207 -0.29 -6.04 -30.35
CA LEU A 207 0.63 -5.91 -29.23
C LEU A 207 -0.13 -5.93 -27.91
N VAL A 208 -1.24 -5.20 -27.82
CA VAL A 208 -2.05 -5.15 -26.59
C VAL A 208 -2.64 -6.52 -26.29
N ILE A 209 -3.27 -7.19 -27.26
CA ILE A 209 -3.83 -8.53 -27.06
C ILE A 209 -2.72 -9.52 -26.66
N GLY A 210 -1.59 -9.53 -27.36
CA GLY A 210 -0.47 -10.41 -27.02
C GLY A 210 0.08 -10.16 -25.62
N THR A 211 0.19 -8.88 -25.21
CA THR A 211 0.64 -8.50 -23.86
C THR A 211 -0.35 -8.96 -22.80
N VAL A 212 -1.63 -8.63 -22.97
CA VAL A 212 -2.68 -8.95 -22.00
C VAL A 212 -2.84 -10.46 -21.85
N VAL A 213 -2.95 -11.20 -22.94
CA VAL A 213 -3.06 -12.67 -22.91
C VAL A 213 -1.80 -13.29 -22.30
N GLY A 214 -0.61 -12.85 -22.70
CA GLY A 214 0.65 -13.37 -22.16
C GLY A 214 0.76 -13.16 -20.65
N LEU A 215 0.40 -11.97 -20.15
CA LEU A 215 0.44 -11.68 -18.71
C LEU A 215 -0.65 -12.43 -17.93
N TYR A 216 -1.85 -12.62 -18.48
CA TYR A 216 -2.86 -13.50 -17.87
C TYR A 216 -2.38 -14.95 -17.80
N VAL A 217 -1.71 -15.45 -18.84
CA VAL A 217 -1.12 -16.79 -18.83
C VAL A 217 -0.04 -16.89 -17.75
N LEU A 218 0.85 -15.91 -17.63
CA LEU A 218 1.87 -15.90 -16.58
C LEU A 218 1.26 -15.85 -15.17
N PHE A 219 0.25 -15.01 -14.96
CA PHE A 219 -0.50 -14.98 -13.71
C PHE A 219 -1.15 -16.33 -13.40
N GLY A 220 -1.81 -16.94 -14.39
CA GLY A 220 -2.44 -18.26 -14.26
C GLY A 220 -1.43 -19.38 -14.00
N LEU A 221 -0.24 -19.32 -14.60
CA LEU A 221 0.86 -20.24 -14.30
C LEU A 221 1.37 -20.04 -12.86
N GLY A 222 1.39 -18.80 -12.38
CA GLY A 222 1.66 -18.48 -10.97
C GLY A 222 0.66 -19.16 -10.05
N ALA A 223 -0.64 -18.96 -10.29
CA ALA A 223 -1.70 -19.59 -9.51
C ALA A 223 -1.64 -21.13 -9.58
N LEU A 224 -1.39 -21.69 -10.77
CA LEU A 224 -1.22 -23.14 -10.93
C LEU A 224 0.02 -23.67 -10.19
N SER A 225 1.08 -22.89 -10.11
CA SER A 225 2.28 -23.23 -9.34
C SER A 225 1.97 -23.19 -7.84
N GLY A 226 1.24 -22.17 -7.39
CA GLY A 226 0.75 -22.06 -6.02
C GLY A 226 -0.09 -23.26 -5.60
N SER A 227 -1.03 -23.71 -6.43
CA SER A 227 -1.89 -24.86 -6.12
C SER A 227 -1.14 -26.21 -6.04
N GLN A 228 0.13 -26.24 -6.42
CA GLN A 228 1.00 -27.42 -6.34
C GLN A 228 2.00 -27.33 -5.18
N LEU A 229 1.99 -26.24 -4.42
CA LEU A 229 2.86 -26.11 -3.26
C LEU A 229 2.44 -27.08 -2.15
N PRO A 230 3.41 -27.59 -1.36
CA PRO A 230 3.11 -28.39 -0.16
C PRO A 230 2.31 -27.57 0.87
N GLU A 231 1.45 -28.23 1.65
CA GLU A 231 0.64 -27.60 2.72
C GLU A 231 1.50 -26.80 3.74
N SER A 232 2.77 -27.19 3.93
CA SER A 232 3.70 -26.43 4.78
C SER A 232 3.99 -25.00 4.29
N CYS A 233 3.72 -24.72 3.01
CA CYS A 233 3.84 -23.39 2.41
C CYS A 233 2.59 -22.53 2.63
N ASP A 234 1.44 -23.13 2.94
CA ASP A 234 0.17 -22.40 3.06
C ASP A 234 0.23 -21.42 4.22
N ALA A 235 0.61 -21.88 5.41
CA ALA A 235 0.75 -21.05 6.59
C ALA A 235 1.76 -19.91 6.37
N ALA A 236 2.87 -20.23 5.70
CA ALA A 236 3.92 -19.25 5.45
C ALA A 236 3.51 -18.17 4.47
N ILE A 237 2.85 -18.55 3.37
CA ILE A 237 2.36 -17.60 2.38
C ILE A 237 1.23 -16.77 2.97
N LEU A 238 0.34 -17.36 3.76
CA LEU A 238 -0.74 -16.63 4.44
C LEU A 238 -0.21 -15.63 5.46
N GLU A 239 0.80 -15.95 6.25
CA GLU A 239 1.43 -15.00 7.20
C GLU A 239 2.09 -13.82 6.49
N ILE A 240 2.77 -14.09 5.36
CA ILE A 240 3.35 -13.04 4.53
C ILE A 240 2.26 -12.16 3.92
N LEU A 241 1.18 -12.78 3.44
CA LEU A 241 0.04 -12.07 2.87
C LEU A 241 -0.61 -11.19 3.93
N ASP A 242 -0.89 -11.72 5.12
CA ASP A 242 -1.49 -10.98 6.22
C ASP A 242 -0.61 -9.79 6.63
N THR A 243 0.70 -10.00 6.77
CA THR A 243 1.65 -8.93 7.06
C THR A 243 1.64 -7.86 5.97
N ALA A 244 1.62 -8.26 4.70
CA ALA A 244 1.59 -7.32 3.57
C ALA A 244 0.27 -6.53 3.53
N ILE A 245 -0.87 -7.20 3.72
CA ILE A 245 -2.23 -6.61 3.74
C ILE A 245 -2.36 -5.64 4.93
N THR A 246 -1.86 -6.01 6.09
CA THR A 246 -1.84 -5.17 7.29
C THR A 246 -0.97 -3.92 7.08
N ASN A 247 0.23 -4.08 6.52
CA ASN A 247 1.16 -2.96 6.28
C ASN A 247 0.68 -1.95 5.21
N VAL A 248 -0.22 -2.35 4.31
CA VAL A 248 -0.87 -1.42 3.38
C VAL A 248 -2.11 -0.74 3.98
N GLY A 249 -2.53 -1.17 5.18
CA GLY A 249 -3.69 -0.66 5.89
C GLY A 249 -5.01 -1.25 5.41
N ALA A 250 -4.98 -2.33 4.64
CA ALA A 250 -6.17 -2.99 4.11
C ALA A 250 -6.96 -3.70 5.22
N THR A 251 -6.29 -4.41 6.15
CA THR A 251 -6.93 -5.08 7.29
C THR A 251 -7.76 -4.09 8.12
N ALA A 252 -7.18 -2.94 8.47
CA ALA A 252 -7.86 -1.89 9.24
C ALA A 252 -9.00 -1.22 8.46
N ALA A 253 -8.86 -1.06 7.14
CA ALA A 253 -9.88 -0.43 6.30
C ALA A 253 -11.08 -1.35 6.06
N TYR A 254 -10.86 -2.64 5.81
CA TYR A 254 -11.95 -3.62 5.67
C TYR A 254 -12.61 -3.92 7.01
N GLY A 255 -11.81 -4.09 8.07
CA GLY A 255 -12.31 -4.35 9.44
C GLY A 255 -13.14 -3.20 10.03
N SER A 256 -13.06 -1.97 9.49
CA SER A 256 -13.87 -0.86 9.98
C SER A 256 -15.33 -0.90 9.51
N GLY A 257 -15.67 -1.77 8.55
CA GLY A 257 -17.01 -1.83 7.93
C GLY A 257 -17.38 -0.58 7.11
N ASP A 258 -16.44 0.31 6.84
CA ASP A 258 -16.66 1.55 6.09
C ASP A 258 -16.25 1.33 4.64
N VAL A 259 -17.24 1.08 3.78
CA VAL A 259 -17.05 0.79 2.35
C VAL A 259 -16.25 1.91 1.64
N PRO A 260 -16.58 3.21 1.80
CA PRO A 260 -15.75 4.29 1.28
C PRO A 260 -14.28 4.28 1.72
N ARG A 261 -13.99 4.00 3.00
CA ARG A 261 -12.61 3.94 3.52
C ARG A 261 -11.83 2.77 2.92
N ALA A 262 -12.46 1.60 2.87
CA ALA A 262 -11.89 0.42 2.21
C ALA A 262 -11.60 0.72 0.73
N ALA A 263 -12.59 1.21 -0.01
CA ALA A 263 -12.43 1.55 -1.43
C ALA A 263 -11.34 2.62 -1.66
N ALA A 264 -11.22 3.62 -0.79
CA ALA A 264 -10.15 4.62 -0.89
C ALA A 264 -8.76 3.99 -0.75
N THR A 265 -8.61 3.09 0.23
CA THR A 265 -7.35 2.38 0.50
C THR A 265 -6.98 1.48 -0.67
N THR A 266 -7.93 0.67 -1.15
CA THR A 266 -7.78 -0.21 -2.31
C THR A 266 -7.41 0.57 -3.56
N PHE A 267 -8.15 1.65 -3.87
CA PHE A 267 -7.86 2.48 -5.03
C PHE A 267 -6.47 3.11 -4.95
N TYR A 268 -6.06 3.62 -3.78
CA TYR A 268 -4.73 4.20 -3.61
C TYR A 268 -3.64 3.16 -3.86
N GLN A 269 -3.77 1.97 -3.26
CA GLN A 269 -2.81 0.89 -3.45
C GLN A 269 -2.73 0.46 -4.91
N ASN A 270 -3.87 0.25 -5.57
CA ASN A 270 -3.91 -0.30 -6.91
C ASN A 270 -3.57 0.74 -7.99
N PHE A 271 -4.15 1.94 -7.92
CA PHE A 271 -3.92 2.98 -8.91
C PHE A 271 -2.65 3.79 -8.62
N VAL A 272 -2.46 4.29 -7.41
CA VAL A 272 -1.31 5.18 -7.13
C VAL A 272 -0.04 4.37 -6.98
N VAL A 273 -0.02 3.39 -6.07
CA VAL A 273 1.20 2.64 -5.77
C VAL A 273 1.54 1.67 -6.91
N VAL A 274 0.65 0.76 -7.26
CA VAL A 274 0.96 -0.30 -8.24
C VAL A 274 0.95 0.23 -9.69
N THR A 275 -0.11 0.94 -10.09
CA THR A 275 -0.25 1.34 -11.50
C THR A 275 0.65 2.52 -11.86
N VAL A 276 0.59 3.62 -11.11
CA VAL A 276 1.32 4.85 -11.44
C VAL A 276 2.78 4.75 -11.00
N SER A 277 3.06 4.42 -9.74
CA SER A 277 4.43 4.45 -9.24
C SER A 277 5.27 3.30 -9.76
N VAL A 278 4.74 2.09 -9.85
CA VAL A 278 5.51 0.91 -10.30
C VAL A 278 5.34 0.68 -11.80
N THR A 279 4.15 0.27 -12.24
CA THR A 279 3.93 -0.23 -13.61
C THR A 279 4.20 0.83 -14.68
N PHE A 280 3.64 2.03 -14.51
CA PHE A 280 3.82 3.13 -15.44
C PHE A 280 5.26 3.65 -15.44
N THR A 281 5.88 3.85 -14.28
CA THR A 281 7.28 4.29 -14.20
C THR A 281 8.21 3.30 -14.87
N LEU A 282 8.03 1.99 -14.62
CA LEU A 282 8.83 0.97 -15.27
C LEU A 282 8.61 0.96 -16.77
N ALA A 283 7.35 1.02 -17.22
CA ALA A 283 7.00 1.11 -18.64
C ALA A 283 7.60 2.35 -19.33
N LEU A 284 7.68 3.48 -18.60
CA LEU A 284 8.23 4.73 -19.08
C LEU A 284 9.76 4.68 -19.24
N LEU A 285 10.46 4.07 -18.27
CA LEU A 285 11.91 4.11 -18.17
C LEU A 285 12.60 2.94 -18.88
N PHE A 286 12.01 1.74 -18.82
CA PHE A 286 12.76 0.51 -19.07
C PHE A 286 12.28 -0.32 -20.27
N GLY A 287 11.25 0.08 -21.02
CA GLY A 287 10.89 -0.56 -22.30
C GLY A 287 10.73 -2.10 -22.20
N ILE A 288 11.62 -2.87 -22.86
CA ILE A 288 11.59 -4.35 -22.85
C ILE A 288 11.82 -4.93 -21.44
N PRO A 289 12.86 -4.53 -20.67
CA PRO A 289 13.01 -4.96 -19.29
C PRO A 289 11.75 -4.77 -18.42
N ALA A 290 10.92 -3.76 -18.69
CA ALA A 290 9.66 -3.57 -17.97
C ALA A 290 8.69 -4.74 -18.17
N TYR A 291 8.68 -5.38 -19.35
CA TYR A 291 7.87 -6.57 -19.61
C TYR A 291 8.34 -7.79 -18.82
N LEU A 292 9.66 -7.98 -18.70
CA LEU A 292 10.22 -9.09 -17.93
C LEU A 292 9.91 -8.93 -16.45
N PHE A 293 10.11 -7.72 -15.92
CA PHE A 293 9.78 -7.41 -14.54
C PHE A 293 8.27 -7.58 -14.27
N ALA A 294 7.42 -7.04 -15.14
CA ALA A 294 5.97 -7.21 -15.01
C ALA A 294 5.57 -8.68 -15.08
N GLY A 295 6.10 -9.44 -16.05
CA GLY A 295 5.80 -10.86 -16.21
C GLY A 295 6.18 -11.67 -14.97
N PHE A 296 7.38 -11.46 -14.43
CA PHE A 296 7.81 -12.10 -13.18
C PHE A 296 6.95 -11.66 -11.99
N SER A 297 6.69 -10.36 -11.85
CA SER A 297 5.86 -9.81 -10.78
C SER A 297 4.45 -10.42 -10.78
N PHE A 298 3.79 -10.51 -11.94
CA PHE A 298 2.44 -11.08 -12.03
C PHE A 298 2.42 -12.60 -11.89
N PHE A 299 3.48 -13.30 -12.30
CA PHE A 299 3.64 -14.72 -11.98
C PHE A 299 3.69 -14.92 -10.45
N VAL A 300 4.56 -14.18 -9.74
CA VAL A 300 4.68 -14.29 -8.28
C VAL A 300 3.38 -13.89 -7.58
N GLN A 301 2.72 -12.81 -8.02
CA GLN A 301 1.42 -12.38 -7.47
C GLN A 301 0.30 -13.39 -7.72
N GLY A 302 0.41 -14.25 -8.74
CA GLY A 302 -0.55 -15.33 -8.98
C GLY A 302 -0.43 -16.47 -7.97
N VAL A 303 0.75 -16.71 -7.41
CA VAL A 303 1.01 -17.86 -6.51
C VAL A 303 0.04 -17.93 -5.31
N PRO A 304 -0.20 -16.85 -4.54
CA PRO A 304 -1.14 -16.90 -3.43
C PRO A 304 -2.58 -17.25 -3.85
N PHE A 305 -3.01 -16.88 -5.07
CA PHE A 305 -4.36 -17.22 -5.56
C PHE A 305 -4.52 -18.72 -5.84
N GLY A 306 -3.43 -19.44 -6.07
CA GLY A 306 -3.45 -20.91 -6.18
C GLY A 306 -3.84 -21.62 -4.89
N LEU A 307 -3.60 -20.97 -3.74
CA LEU A 307 -3.86 -21.51 -2.41
C LEU A 307 -5.29 -21.25 -1.94
N LEU A 308 -5.97 -20.25 -2.52
CA LEU A 308 -7.34 -19.87 -2.18
C LEU A 308 -8.40 -20.86 -2.73
N GLY A 309 -7.99 -22.06 -3.13
CA GLY A 309 -8.83 -23.11 -3.72
C GLY A 309 -9.78 -23.78 -2.73
N GLY A 310 -10.78 -23.04 -2.24
CA GLY A 310 -11.81 -23.58 -1.34
C GLY A 310 -13.16 -22.86 -1.38
N GLY A 311 -13.25 -21.71 -2.06
CA GLY A 311 -14.46 -20.91 -2.14
C GLY A 311 -15.55 -21.52 -3.01
N GLY A 312 -16.81 -21.21 -2.69
CA GLY A 312 -17.97 -21.59 -3.52
C GLY A 312 -17.94 -20.91 -4.90
N VAL A 313 -18.74 -21.41 -5.85
CA VAL A 313 -18.80 -20.86 -7.24
C VAL A 313 -19.10 -19.35 -7.25
N GLY A 314 -19.92 -18.87 -6.32
CA GLY A 314 -20.23 -17.44 -6.18
C GLY A 314 -19.00 -16.60 -5.80
N GLU A 315 -18.24 -17.04 -4.80
CA GLU A 315 -17.01 -16.37 -4.36
C GLU A 315 -15.95 -16.36 -5.46
N PHE A 316 -15.78 -17.49 -6.15
CA PHE A 316 -14.91 -17.59 -7.31
C PHE A 316 -15.28 -16.55 -8.39
N LEU A 317 -16.57 -16.41 -8.70
CA LEU A 317 -17.02 -15.42 -9.70
C LEU A 317 -16.75 -13.99 -9.25
N MET A 318 -16.92 -13.68 -7.96
CA MET A 318 -16.65 -12.34 -7.45
C MET A 318 -15.16 -11.99 -7.53
N VAL A 319 -14.30 -12.91 -7.09
CA VAL A 319 -12.84 -12.76 -7.20
C VAL A 319 -12.42 -12.68 -8.67
N ALA A 320 -13.03 -13.47 -9.56
CA ALA A 320 -12.72 -13.44 -10.99
C ALA A 320 -13.06 -12.08 -11.63
N VAL A 321 -14.17 -11.45 -11.24
CA VAL A 321 -14.53 -10.10 -11.71
C VAL A 321 -13.50 -9.07 -11.23
N LEU A 322 -13.09 -9.15 -9.97
CA LEU A 322 -12.07 -8.27 -9.41
C LEU A 322 -10.74 -8.43 -10.13
N LEU A 323 -10.25 -9.66 -10.27
CA LEU A 323 -9.03 -9.98 -11.02
C LEU A 323 -9.12 -9.47 -12.45
N LEU A 324 -10.26 -9.63 -13.11
CA LEU A 324 -10.45 -9.13 -14.47
C LEU A 324 -10.33 -7.60 -14.54
N LEU A 325 -10.92 -6.86 -13.59
CA LEU A 325 -10.84 -5.40 -13.56
C LEU A 325 -9.40 -4.92 -13.29
N GLU A 326 -8.75 -5.49 -12.29
CA GLU A 326 -7.43 -5.04 -11.82
C GLU A 326 -6.30 -5.45 -12.75
N LEU A 327 -6.21 -6.75 -13.07
CA LEU A 327 -5.16 -7.25 -13.93
C LEU A 327 -5.26 -6.64 -15.33
N THR A 328 -6.47 -6.44 -15.86
CA THR A 328 -6.64 -5.74 -17.14
C THR A 328 -6.13 -4.30 -17.05
N ALA A 329 -6.37 -3.59 -15.96
CA ALA A 329 -5.86 -2.23 -15.77
C ALA A 329 -4.32 -2.23 -15.79
N TYR A 330 -3.67 -3.12 -15.04
CA TYR A 330 -2.22 -3.20 -14.98
C TYR A 330 -1.60 -3.62 -16.31
N PHE A 331 -2.15 -4.66 -16.94
CA PHE A 331 -1.62 -5.22 -18.19
C PHE A 331 -1.76 -4.22 -19.34
N LEU A 332 -2.82 -3.40 -19.34
CA LEU A 332 -2.95 -2.31 -20.29
C LEU A 332 -1.83 -1.27 -20.13
N VAL A 333 -1.40 -0.95 -18.91
CA VAL A 333 -0.29 -0.01 -18.68
C VAL A 333 1.04 -0.60 -19.14
N VAL A 334 1.30 -1.89 -18.87
CA VAL A 334 2.46 -2.61 -19.44
C VAL A 334 2.44 -2.58 -20.97
N ALA A 335 1.27 -2.88 -21.56
CA ALA A 335 1.07 -2.76 -23.01
C ALA A 335 1.28 -1.34 -23.51
N GLY A 336 0.94 -0.32 -22.71
CA GLY A 336 1.25 1.08 -22.94
C GLY A 336 2.75 1.34 -23.12
N GLY A 337 3.60 0.70 -22.31
CA GLY A 337 5.05 0.72 -22.47
C GLY A 337 5.48 0.14 -23.81
N GLY A 338 4.89 -1.00 -24.20
CA GLY A 338 5.13 -1.58 -25.52
C GLY A 338 4.63 -0.72 -26.67
N MET A 339 3.51 0.00 -26.51
CA MET A 339 3.02 0.97 -27.49
C MET A 339 3.97 2.15 -27.64
N LEU A 340 4.55 2.64 -26.55
CA LEU A 340 5.58 3.67 -26.56
C LEU A 340 6.82 3.17 -27.32
N LEU A 341 7.36 2.02 -26.92
CA LEU A 341 8.53 1.41 -27.53
C LEU A 341 8.32 1.17 -29.03
N SER A 342 7.21 0.53 -29.40
CA SER A 342 6.83 0.26 -30.79
C SER A 342 6.72 1.56 -31.61
N THR A 343 6.21 2.64 -31.01
CA THR A 343 6.12 3.94 -31.68
C THR A 343 7.50 4.54 -31.93
N VAL A 344 8.40 4.48 -30.94
CA VAL A 344 9.78 4.98 -31.05
C VAL A 344 10.60 4.16 -32.04
N VAL A 345 10.53 2.83 -31.97
CA VAL A 345 11.25 1.92 -32.87
C VAL A 345 10.84 2.14 -34.33
N ARG A 346 9.55 2.38 -34.60
CA ARG A 346 9.05 2.54 -35.97
C ARG A 346 9.23 3.95 -36.54
N LYS A 347 9.22 4.99 -35.70
CA LYS A 347 9.18 6.39 -36.14
C LYS A 347 10.38 7.23 -35.67
N GLY A 348 11.33 6.60 -34.98
CA GLY A 348 12.49 7.26 -34.39
C GLY A 348 12.20 8.01 -33.09
N LEU A 349 13.27 8.52 -32.46
CA LEU A 349 13.21 9.22 -31.16
C LEU A 349 12.37 10.50 -31.20
N GLY A 350 12.26 11.17 -32.36
CA GLY A 350 11.37 12.34 -32.53
C GLY A 350 9.90 12.03 -32.26
N ALA A 351 9.48 10.76 -32.32
CA ALA A 351 8.13 10.32 -32.00
C ALA A 351 7.94 9.94 -30.52
N TYR A 352 8.93 10.12 -29.65
CA TYR A 352 8.83 9.78 -28.22
C TYR A 352 7.63 10.44 -27.56
N GLY A 353 7.40 11.74 -27.79
CA GLY A 353 6.23 12.45 -27.24
C GLY A 353 4.88 11.93 -27.76
N VAL A 354 4.85 11.24 -28.91
CA VAL A 354 3.64 10.56 -29.41
C VAL A 354 3.46 9.23 -28.67
N GLY A 355 4.53 8.46 -28.49
CA GLY A 355 4.53 7.22 -27.70
C GLY A 355 4.14 7.46 -26.24
N LEU A 356 4.71 8.48 -25.60
CA LEU A 356 4.40 8.89 -24.24
C LEU A 356 2.92 9.26 -24.08
N ARG A 357 2.36 10.03 -25.02
CA ARG A 357 0.93 10.36 -25.00
C ARG A 357 0.05 9.11 -25.06
N LYS A 358 0.45 8.07 -25.80
CA LYS A 358 -0.27 6.78 -25.82
C LYS A 358 -0.23 6.10 -24.46
N LEU A 359 0.96 5.97 -23.86
CA LEU A 359 1.14 5.38 -22.53
C LEU A 359 0.31 6.12 -21.47
N VAL A 360 0.42 7.45 -21.40
CA VAL A 360 -0.35 8.29 -20.46
C VAL A 360 -1.86 8.16 -20.69
N SER A 361 -2.31 8.03 -21.95
CA SER A 361 -3.75 7.88 -22.24
C SER A 361 -4.33 6.56 -21.71
N VAL A 362 -3.51 5.52 -21.55
CA VAL A 362 -3.96 4.26 -20.96
C VAL A 362 -4.20 4.38 -19.45
N LEU A 363 -3.51 5.29 -18.76
CA LEU A 363 -3.79 5.57 -17.34
C LEU A 363 -5.23 6.00 -17.11
N SER A 364 -5.88 6.65 -18.08
CA SER A 364 -7.31 6.99 -17.95
C SER A 364 -8.21 5.75 -17.97
N ILE A 365 -7.84 4.69 -18.70
CA ILE A 365 -8.57 3.42 -18.70
C ILE A 365 -8.34 2.71 -17.37
N ALA A 366 -7.08 2.59 -16.95
CA ALA A 366 -6.72 1.97 -15.68
C ALA A 366 -7.38 2.68 -14.48
N LEU A 367 -7.40 4.02 -14.48
CA LEU A 367 -8.07 4.84 -13.47
C LEU A 367 -9.53 4.43 -13.29
N VAL A 368 -10.28 4.30 -14.39
CA VAL A 368 -11.71 3.98 -14.33
C VAL A 368 -11.93 2.53 -13.91
N LEU A 369 -11.14 1.59 -14.46
CA LEU A 369 -11.23 0.17 -14.10
C LEU A 369 -10.96 -0.03 -12.61
N LEU A 370 -9.89 0.57 -12.09
CA LEU A 370 -9.49 0.43 -10.68
C LEU A 370 -10.38 1.22 -9.72
N LEU A 371 -10.98 2.33 -10.17
CA LEU A 371 -11.98 3.02 -9.37
C LEU A 371 -13.23 2.15 -9.21
N VAL A 372 -13.70 1.52 -10.28
CA VAL A 372 -14.82 0.57 -10.22
C VAL A 372 -14.44 -0.67 -9.40
N GLY A 373 -13.24 -1.22 -9.62
CA GLY A 373 -12.69 -2.35 -8.88
C GLY A 373 -12.64 -2.09 -7.38
N ALA A 374 -12.15 -0.92 -6.96
CA ALA A 374 -12.05 -0.58 -5.54
C ALA A 374 -13.40 -0.49 -4.82
N TRP A 375 -14.42 0.11 -5.46
CA TRP A 375 -15.78 0.11 -4.92
C TRP A 375 -16.39 -1.29 -4.90
N TYR A 376 -16.14 -2.07 -5.94
CA TYR A 376 -16.61 -3.45 -6.05
C TYR A 376 -16.00 -4.34 -4.96
N GLU A 377 -14.68 -4.30 -4.77
CA GLU A 377 -13.95 -5.06 -3.76
C GLU A 377 -14.46 -4.73 -2.35
N ALA A 378 -14.50 -3.44 -2.01
CA ALA A 378 -14.98 -3.00 -0.72
C ALA A 378 -16.43 -3.43 -0.47
N ALA A 379 -17.30 -3.33 -1.47
CA ALA A 379 -18.69 -3.78 -1.33
C ALA A 379 -18.79 -5.30 -1.16
N VAL A 380 -18.06 -6.09 -1.94
CA VAL A 380 -18.08 -7.56 -1.85
C VAL A 380 -17.56 -8.04 -0.51
N ILE A 381 -16.42 -7.50 -0.04
CA ILE A 381 -15.79 -7.95 1.21
C ILE A 381 -16.61 -7.53 2.43
N ILE A 382 -17.16 -6.32 2.44
CA ILE A 382 -17.86 -5.78 3.63
C ILE A 382 -19.34 -6.16 3.65
N LEU A 383 -20.02 -6.18 2.49
CA LEU A 383 -21.47 -6.46 2.40
C LEU A 383 -21.79 -7.91 2.03
N GLY A 384 -20.81 -8.64 1.48
CA GLY A 384 -20.94 -10.05 1.13
C GLY A 384 -20.44 -11.01 2.20
N ALA A 385 -19.75 -10.49 3.23
CA ALA A 385 -19.57 -11.16 4.53
C ALA A 385 -20.84 -11.02 5.38
#